data_AF-A0A158P3N8-F1
#
_entry.id   AF-A0A158P3N8-F1
#
_cell.length_a   1.000
_cell.length_b   1.000
_cell.length_c   1.000
_cell.angle_alpha   90.00
_cell.angle_beta   90.00
_cell.angle_gamma   90.00
#
_symmetry.space_group_name_H-M   'P 1'
#
loop_
_entity.id
_entity.type
_entity.pdbx_description
1 polymer ?
#
loop_
_entity_poly.entity_id
_entity_poly.type
_entity_poly.pdbx_seq_one_letter_code
_entity_poly.pdbx_strand_id
1 'polypeptide(L)'
;MNSKKITLSKSILGMKFMKRTKDKVEKEQFQEEGEEYFGSELTSRMKKASGKFLMESSYVFCKKLNDGRLSFQGMNPTIEKLMEAKENAKRANEDVKQETDISDEQMAVQWTKMRAKFDSTNRHRKPRHIKTNNEDEPLSKKPKFLKPVE
;
A
#
# COMPACT_ATOMS: atom_id res chain seq x y z
N MET A 1 -44.74 10.75 3.33
CA MET A 1 -44.46 10.28 4.71
C MET A 1 -43.26 11.06 5.23
N ASN A 2 -43.46 11.99 6.17
CA ASN A 2 -42.36 12.80 6.72
C ASN A 2 -41.58 11.98 7.75
N SER A 3 -40.50 11.33 7.32
CA SER A 3 -39.48 10.79 8.22
C SER A 3 -38.76 11.98 8.86
N LYS A 4 -39.22 12.43 10.02
CA LYS A 4 -38.51 13.44 10.81
C LYS A 4 -37.10 12.91 11.08
N LYS A 5 -36.07 13.57 10.55
CA LYS A 5 -34.66 13.27 10.83
C LYS A 5 -34.51 13.29 12.37
N ILE A 6 -34.09 12.18 12.97
CA ILE A 6 -33.88 12.08 14.42
C ILE A 6 -32.59 12.82 14.74
N THR A 7 -32.69 14.03 15.30
CA THR A 7 -31.54 14.88 15.64
C THR A 7 -31.46 15.09 17.15
N LEU A 8 -30.24 15.21 17.67
CA LEU A 8 -30.00 15.58 19.07
C LEU A 8 -30.42 17.03 19.35
N SER A 9 -30.76 17.32 20.60
CA SER A 9 -31.09 18.68 21.01
C SER A 9 -29.86 19.58 21.00
N LYS A 10 -30.05 20.88 20.72
CA LYS A 10 -28.97 21.88 20.67
C LYS A 10 -28.20 21.98 22.01
N SER A 11 -28.90 21.78 23.13
CA SER A 11 -28.29 21.80 24.48
C SER A 11 -27.31 20.64 24.67
N ILE A 12 -27.69 19.44 24.25
CA ILE A 12 -26.85 18.24 24.31
C ILE A 12 -25.63 18.39 23.38
N LEU A 13 -25.86 18.89 22.15
CA LEU A 13 -24.78 19.09 21.16
C LEU A 13 -23.75 20.14 21.61
N GLY A 14 -24.14 21.10 22.46
CA GLY A 14 -23.25 22.10 23.05
C GLY A 14 -22.33 21.58 24.15
N MET A 15 -22.52 20.36 24.63
CA MET A 15 -21.69 19.80 25.70
C MET A 15 -20.27 19.49 25.23
N LYS A 16 -19.28 19.61 26.13
CA LYS A 16 -17.85 19.47 25.79
C LYS A 16 -17.51 18.11 25.16
N PHE A 17 -18.20 17.05 25.54
CA PHE A 17 -17.98 15.71 24.96
C PHE A 17 -18.59 15.56 23.57
N MET A 18 -19.53 16.43 23.19
CA MET A 18 -20.20 16.42 21.88
C MET A 18 -19.50 17.28 20.83
N LYS A 19 -18.39 17.95 21.16
CA LYS A 19 -17.67 18.86 20.23
C LYS A 19 -17.43 18.26 18.84
N ARG A 20 -16.87 17.04 18.77
CA ARG A 20 -16.62 16.38 17.48
C ARG A 20 -17.90 16.13 16.68
N THR A 21 -18.96 15.73 17.36
CA THR A 21 -20.27 15.48 16.74
C THR A 21 -20.91 16.78 16.29
N LYS A 22 -20.77 17.86 17.08
CA LYS A 22 -21.21 19.20 16.73
C LYS A 22 -20.53 19.68 15.45
N ASP A 23 -19.21 19.61 15.39
CA ASP A 23 -18.43 20.03 14.22
C ASP A 23 -18.84 19.23 12.97
N LYS A 24 -19.15 17.93 13.12
CA LYS A 24 -19.65 17.09 12.04
C LYS A 24 -21.04 17.51 11.56
N VAL A 25 -21.98 17.70 12.49
CA VAL A 25 -23.36 18.12 12.17
C VAL A 25 -23.38 19.49 11.52
N GLU A 26 -22.60 20.45 12.03
CA GLU A 26 -22.49 21.79 11.44
C GLU A 26 -21.89 21.70 10.03
N LYS A 27 -20.83 20.90 9.82
CA LYS A 27 -20.25 20.70 8.48
C LYS A 27 -21.25 20.10 7.49
N GLU A 28 -22.06 19.14 7.91
CA GLU A 28 -23.12 18.54 7.09
C GLU A 28 -24.21 19.58 6.77
N GLN A 29 -24.61 20.40 7.74
CA GLN A 29 -25.56 21.50 7.53
C GLN A 29 -25.02 22.53 6.54
N PHE A 30 -23.77 22.96 6.69
CA PHE A 30 -23.13 23.88 5.74
C PHE A 30 -23.05 23.31 4.31
N GLN A 31 -22.90 21.99 4.17
CA GLN A 31 -22.93 21.34 2.85
C GLN A 31 -24.36 21.30 2.28
N GLU A 32 -25.35 20.89 3.07
CA GLU A 32 -26.75 20.84 2.65
C GLU A 32 -27.27 22.25 2.28
N GLU A 33 -26.98 23.26 3.11
CA GLU A 33 -27.29 24.65 2.82
C GLU A 33 -26.54 25.14 1.58
N GLY A 34 -25.22 24.88 1.47
CA GLY A 34 -24.44 25.28 0.30
C GLY A 34 -24.94 24.65 -1.01
N GLU A 35 -25.36 23.39 -0.96
CA GLU A 35 -26.00 22.71 -2.10
C GLU A 35 -27.38 23.28 -2.41
N GLU A 36 -28.15 23.69 -1.41
CA GLU A 36 -29.46 24.33 -1.61
C GLU A 36 -29.32 25.73 -2.25
N TYR A 37 -28.38 26.55 -1.76
CA TYR A 37 -28.13 27.89 -2.28
C TYR A 37 -27.52 27.88 -3.69
N PHE A 38 -26.46 27.10 -3.93
CA PHE A 38 -25.71 27.12 -5.18
C PHE A 38 -26.05 25.99 -6.15
N GLY A 39 -26.86 25.02 -5.73
CA GLY A 39 -27.18 23.84 -6.54
C GLY A 39 -28.01 24.15 -7.79
N SER A 40 -28.80 25.23 -7.75
CA SER A 40 -29.61 25.72 -8.88
C SER A 40 -28.79 26.56 -9.87
N GLU A 41 -27.84 27.35 -9.38
CA GLU A 41 -27.01 28.25 -10.19
C GLU A 41 -25.91 27.50 -10.96
N LEU A 42 -25.45 26.35 -10.45
CA LEU A 42 -24.37 25.60 -11.08
C LEU A 42 -24.89 24.68 -12.19
N THR A 43 -24.78 25.13 -13.44
CA THR A 43 -25.21 24.36 -14.61
C THR A 43 -24.49 22.99 -14.67
N SER A 44 -25.18 21.94 -15.10
CA SER A 44 -24.58 20.60 -15.29
C SER A 44 -23.34 20.61 -16.20
N ARG A 45 -23.27 21.57 -17.14
CA ARG A 45 -22.10 21.85 -17.97
C ARG A 45 -20.91 22.38 -17.18
N MET A 46 -21.10 23.23 -16.17
CA MET A 46 -20.03 23.74 -15.30
C MET A 46 -19.51 22.65 -14.35
N LYS A 47 -20.39 21.77 -13.85
CA LYS A 47 -19.98 20.60 -13.05
C LYS A 47 -19.11 19.61 -13.85
N LYS A 48 -19.37 19.45 -15.15
CA LYS A 48 -18.63 18.54 -16.05
C LYS A 48 -17.41 19.19 -16.71
N ALA A 49 -17.44 20.50 -16.91
CA ALA A 49 -16.31 21.26 -17.45
C ALA A 49 -15.28 21.54 -16.34
N SER A 50 -14.77 20.50 -15.69
CA SER A 50 -13.47 20.64 -15.04
C SER A 50 -12.44 20.89 -16.15
N GLY A 51 -11.66 21.95 -16.00
CA GLY A 51 -10.75 22.41 -17.06
C GLY A 51 -9.84 21.29 -17.56
N LYS A 52 -9.69 21.17 -18.88
CA LYS A 52 -8.78 20.19 -19.53
C LYS A 52 -7.33 20.33 -19.09
N PHE A 53 -6.97 21.47 -18.52
CA PHE A 53 -5.63 21.81 -18.09
C PHE A 53 -5.66 22.27 -16.63
N LEU A 54 -4.76 21.70 -15.84
CA LEU A 54 -4.48 22.12 -14.47
C LEU A 54 -3.21 22.99 -14.52
N MET A 55 -3.36 24.29 -14.25
CA MET A 55 -2.20 25.17 -14.07
C MET A 55 -1.88 25.25 -12.58
N GLU A 56 -0.80 24.57 -12.18
CA GLU A 56 -0.30 24.60 -10.81
C GLU A 56 1.04 25.36 -10.79
N SER A 57 1.19 26.32 -9.86
CA SER A 57 2.43 27.09 -9.70
C SER A 57 3.55 26.31 -9.01
N SER A 58 3.24 25.10 -8.51
CA SER A 58 4.17 24.24 -7.79
C SER A 58 4.88 23.26 -8.72
N TYR A 59 6.20 23.12 -8.55
CA TYR A 59 7.00 22.12 -9.25
C TYR A 59 6.92 20.72 -8.62
N VAL A 60 6.22 20.55 -7.50
CA VAL A 60 6.15 19.28 -6.76
C VAL A 60 5.61 18.15 -7.64
N PHE A 61 4.54 18.43 -8.39
CA PHE A 61 3.93 17.45 -9.29
C PHE A 61 4.84 17.12 -10.48
N CYS A 62 5.39 18.15 -11.14
CA CYS A 62 6.19 17.99 -12.35
C CYS A 62 7.53 17.29 -12.09
N LYS A 63 8.21 17.62 -10.98
CA LYS A 63 9.55 17.10 -10.66
C LYS A 63 9.54 15.96 -9.65
N LYS A 64 8.37 15.53 -9.16
CA LYS A 64 8.21 14.48 -8.12
C LYS A 64 9.18 14.67 -6.95
N LEU A 65 9.19 15.89 -6.40
CA LEU A 65 10.20 16.29 -5.42
C LEU A 65 10.05 15.50 -4.10
N ASN A 66 11.17 15.05 -3.55
CA ASN A 66 11.21 14.40 -2.24
C ASN A 66 11.11 15.44 -1.11
N ASP A 67 10.85 14.96 0.12
CA ASP A 67 10.86 15.81 1.30
C ASP A 67 12.25 16.42 1.53
N GLY A 68 12.31 17.70 1.90
CA GLY A 68 13.58 18.41 2.10
C GLY A 68 14.30 18.03 3.39
N ARG A 69 13.60 17.41 4.34
CA ARG A 69 14.19 16.96 5.60
C ARG A 69 14.85 15.59 5.42
N LEU A 70 16.18 15.61 5.27
CA LEU A 70 16.99 14.41 5.09
C LEU A 70 18.04 14.32 6.20
N SER A 71 18.35 13.10 6.61
CA SER A 71 19.46 12.78 7.50
C SER A 71 20.07 11.46 7.05
N PHE A 72 21.37 11.33 7.24
CA PHE A 72 22.12 10.16 6.84
C PHE A 72 23.11 9.78 7.95
N GLN A 73 23.55 8.51 7.93
CA GLN A 73 24.60 7.99 8.80
C GLN A 73 24.33 8.15 10.30
N GLY A 74 23.06 8.10 10.72
CA GLY A 74 22.67 8.18 12.13
C GLY A 74 22.74 9.59 12.73
N MET A 75 22.94 10.63 11.92
CA MET A 75 22.99 12.03 12.39
C MET A 75 21.67 12.46 13.06
N ASN A 76 20.55 11.92 12.58
CA ASN A 76 19.26 12.07 13.22
C ASN A 76 18.36 10.85 13.00
N PRO A 77 18.30 9.90 13.96
CA PRO A 77 17.55 8.66 13.79
C PRO A 77 16.03 8.87 13.67
N THR A 78 15.50 9.98 14.20
CA THR A 78 14.06 10.28 14.06
C THR A 78 13.68 10.68 12.64
N ILE A 79 14.57 11.41 11.95
CA ILE A 79 14.36 11.81 10.55
C ILE A 79 14.61 10.62 9.62
N GLU A 80 15.61 9.77 9.91
CA GLU A 80 15.85 8.54 9.13
C GLU A 80 14.65 7.60 9.19
N LYS A 81 14.09 7.37 10.38
CA LYS A 81 12.88 6.55 10.53
C LYS A 81 11.68 7.11 9.77
N LEU A 82 11.53 8.43 9.75
CA LEU A 82 10.48 9.11 8.99
C LEU A 82 10.70 8.96 7.48
N MET A 83 11.94 9.11 7.01
CA MET A 83 12.34 8.90 5.62
C MET A 83 12.02 7.47 5.17
N GLU A 84 12.43 6.48 5.95
CA GLU A 84 12.19 5.06 5.68
C GLU A 84 10.68 4.74 5.64
N ALA A 85 9.89 5.26 6.56
CA ALA A 85 8.44 5.07 6.56
C ALA A 85 7.78 5.62 5.28
N LYS A 86 8.26 6.77 4.78
CA LYS A 86 7.77 7.35 3.51
C LYS A 86 8.18 6.52 2.31
N GLU A 87 9.41 6.01 2.27
CA GLU A 87 9.86 5.12 1.19
C GLU A 87 9.07 3.81 1.16
N ASN A 88 8.82 3.21 2.33
CA ASN A 88 8.01 1.99 2.44
C ASN A 88 6.57 2.22 1.97
N ALA A 89 5.97 3.37 2.31
CA ALA A 89 4.65 3.74 1.80
C ALA A 89 4.63 3.89 0.27
N LYS A 90 5.69 4.42 -0.34
CA LYS A 90 5.79 4.50 -1.81
C LYS A 90 5.88 3.11 -2.44
N ARG A 91 6.75 2.24 -1.93
CA ARG A 91 6.91 0.85 -2.42
C ARG A 91 5.62 0.05 -2.32
N ALA A 92 4.92 0.14 -1.19
CA ALA A 92 3.64 -0.55 -1.01
C ALA A 92 2.59 -0.15 -2.07
N ASN A 93 2.59 1.10 -2.52
CA ASN A 93 1.70 1.56 -3.60
C ASN A 93 2.15 1.10 -4.99
N GLU A 94 3.44 0.87 -5.20
CA GLU A 94 4.01 0.36 -6.44
C GLU A 94 3.79 -1.15 -6.58
N ASP A 95 3.93 -1.91 -5.50
CA ASP A 95 3.71 -3.37 -5.48
C ASP A 95 2.25 -3.72 -5.82
N VAL A 96 1.28 -2.93 -5.36
CA VAL A 96 -0.14 -3.10 -5.72
C VAL A 96 -0.41 -2.80 -7.20
N LYS A 97 0.48 -2.03 -7.85
CA LYS A 97 0.36 -1.63 -9.26
C LYS A 97 1.19 -2.49 -10.21
N GLN A 98 1.88 -3.52 -9.73
CA GLN A 98 2.50 -4.48 -10.65
C GLN A 98 1.38 -5.25 -11.36
N GLU A 99 1.02 -4.76 -12.54
CA GLU A 99 0.13 -5.46 -13.45
C GLU A 99 0.82 -6.77 -13.84
N THR A 100 0.35 -7.87 -13.27
CA THR A 100 0.80 -9.19 -13.66
C THR A 100 0.06 -9.59 -14.94
N ASP A 101 0.78 -9.90 -16.00
CA ASP A 101 0.22 -10.38 -17.26
C ASP A 101 -0.57 -11.71 -17.09
N ILE A 102 -0.34 -12.40 -15.97
CA ILE A 102 -0.91 -13.71 -15.64
C ILE A 102 -1.67 -13.59 -14.32
N SER A 103 -2.93 -14.00 -14.35
CA SER A 103 -3.75 -14.12 -13.14
C SER A 103 -3.24 -15.25 -12.23
N ASP A 104 -3.38 -15.08 -10.91
CA ASP A 104 -3.01 -16.10 -9.91
C ASP A 104 -3.65 -17.46 -10.19
N GLU A 105 -4.87 -17.49 -10.70
CA GLU A 105 -5.57 -18.73 -11.08
C GLU A 105 -4.85 -19.47 -12.21
N GLN A 106 -4.44 -18.73 -13.25
CA GLN A 106 -3.69 -19.28 -14.37
C GLN A 106 -2.30 -19.77 -13.93
N MET A 107 -1.64 -19.00 -13.05
CA MET A 107 -0.35 -19.39 -12.48
C MET A 107 -0.47 -20.68 -11.65
N ALA A 108 -1.53 -20.81 -10.83
CA ALA A 108 -1.77 -22.00 -10.03
C ALA A 108 -1.97 -23.27 -10.87
N VAL A 109 -2.72 -23.17 -11.97
CA VAL A 109 -2.90 -24.29 -12.92
C VAL A 109 -1.57 -24.70 -13.56
N GLN A 110 -0.75 -23.73 -13.98
CA GLN A 110 0.56 -24.04 -14.56
C GLN A 110 1.52 -24.64 -13.51
N TRP A 111 1.50 -24.11 -12.28
CA TRP A 111 2.34 -24.63 -11.19
C TRP A 111 1.99 -26.08 -10.89
N THR A 112 0.71 -26.41 -10.68
CA THR A 112 0.29 -27.80 -10.39
C THR A 112 0.74 -28.78 -11.48
N LYS A 113 0.62 -28.38 -12.76
CA LYS A 113 1.12 -29.16 -13.91
C LYS A 113 2.64 -29.37 -13.88
N MET A 114 3.40 -28.36 -13.46
CA MET A 114 4.85 -28.44 -13.32
C MET A 114 5.28 -29.28 -12.11
N ARG A 115 4.60 -29.14 -10.95
CA ARG A 115 4.88 -29.92 -9.73
C ARG A 115 4.74 -31.42 -9.98
N ALA A 116 3.67 -31.83 -10.66
CA ALA A 116 3.42 -33.23 -10.98
C ALA A 116 4.59 -33.85 -11.78
N LYS A 117 5.22 -33.08 -12.68
CA LYS A 117 6.40 -33.53 -13.43
C LYS A 117 7.63 -33.65 -12.53
N PHE A 118 7.89 -32.66 -11.68
CA PHE A 118 9.02 -32.72 -10.74
C PHE A 118 8.89 -33.87 -9.73
N ASP A 119 7.70 -34.08 -9.17
CA ASP A 119 7.45 -35.18 -8.23
C ASP A 119 7.65 -36.55 -8.88
N SER A 120 7.34 -36.70 -10.16
CA SER A 120 7.60 -37.95 -10.89
C SER A 120 9.10 -38.24 -11.03
N THR A 121 9.90 -37.21 -11.30
CA THR A 121 11.37 -37.36 -11.48
C THR A 121 12.11 -37.56 -10.16
N ASN A 122 11.62 -36.98 -9.06
CA ASN A 122 12.29 -37.06 -7.76
C ASN A 122 12.03 -38.40 -7.02
N ARG A 123 10.97 -39.15 -7.39
CA ARG A 123 10.69 -40.50 -6.88
C ARG A 123 11.75 -41.54 -7.27
N HIS A 124 12.55 -41.27 -8.30
CA HIS A 124 13.63 -42.17 -8.73
C HIS A 124 14.96 -41.89 -8.01
N ARG A 125 15.06 -40.83 -7.22
CA ARG A 125 16.22 -40.60 -6.37
C ARG A 125 16.05 -41.40 -5.09
N LYS A 126 16.68 -42.58 -5.03
CA LYS A 126 16.85 -43.28 -3.75
C LYS A 126 17.49 -42.29 -2.77
N PRO A 127 16.92 -42.08 -1.56
CA PRO A 127 17.60 -41.32 -0.54
C PRO A 127 18.92 -42.05 -0.29
N ARG A 128 20.05 -41.40 -0.61
CA ARG A 128 21.35 -41.89 -0.14
C ARG A 128 21.33 -41.70 1.36
N HIS A 129 20.86 -42.72 2.07
CA HIS A 129 21.01 -42.82 3.52
C HIS A 129 22.51 -42.95 3.78
N ILE A 130 23.17 -41.82 4.03
CA ILE A 130 24.49 -41.85 4.65
C ILE A 130 24.24 -42.38 6.06
N LYS A 131 24.53 -43.67 6.29
CA LYS A 131 24.66 -44.21 7.64
C LYS A 131 26.02 -43.74 8.16
N THR A 132 26.06 -42.63 8.88
CA THR A 132 27.20 -42.35 9.76
C THR A 132 26.92 -43.07 11.08
N ASN A 133 27.47 -44.27 11.25
CA ASN A 133 27.41 -44.99 12.53
C ASN A 133 28.63 -44.68 13.43
N ASN A 134 29.36 -43.60 13.17
CA ASN A 134 30.47 -43.16 14.00
C ASN A 134 30.35 -41.64 14.21
N GLU A 135 30.07 -41.22 15.44
CA GLU A 135 29.97 -39.81 15.87
C GLU A 135 31.33 -39.09 15.89
N ASP A 136 32.44 -39.80 15.61
CA ASP A 136 33.82 -39.29 15.77
C ASP A 136 34.59 -39.03 14.46
N GLU A 137 34.00 -39.23 13.27
CA GLU A 137 34.67 -38.88 12.01
C GLU A 137 34.23 -37.49 11.48
N PRO A 138 35.17 -36.59 11.16
CA PRO A 138 34.83 -35.27 10.64
C PRO A 138 34.17 -35.38 9.26
N LEU A 139 32.96 -34.84 9.15
CA LEU A 139 32.21 -34.75 7.89
C LEU A 139 33.09 -34.17 6.76
N SER A 140 33.13 -34.85 5.61
CA SER A 140 33.87 -34.37 4.44
C SER A 140 33.37 -32.99 4.04
N LYS A 141 34.26 -31.99 4.04
CA LYS A 141 33.90 -30.60 3.72
C LYS A 141 33.41 -30.53 2.27
N LYS A 142 32.28 -29.84 2.05
CA LYS A 142 31.77 -29.55 0.71
C LYS A 142 32.86 -28.80 -0.09
N PRO A 143 33.06 -29.11 -1.38
CA PRO A 143 34.05 -28.41 -2.20
C PRO A 143 33.73 -26.92 -2.22
N LYS A 144 34.74 -26.09 -1.95
CA LYS A 144 34.60 -24.63 -2.02
C LYS A 144 34.66 -24.23 -3.49
N PHE A 145 33.78 -23.33 -3.88
CA PHE A 145 33.77 -22.74 -5.22
C PHE A 145 35.06 -21.94 -5.42
N LEU A 146 35.93 -22.38 -6.31
CA LEU A 146 37.13 -21.64 -6.69
C LEU A 146 36.71 -20.55 -7.68
N LYS A 147 37.05 -19.29 -7.37
CA LYS A 147 36.85 -18.20 -8.33
C LYS A 147 37.84 -18.36 -9.49
N PRO A 148 37.43 -18.08 -10.73
CA PRO A 148 38.35 -18.04 -11.87
C PRO A 148 39.52 -17.08 -11.60
N VAL A 149 40.71 -17.47 -12.04
CA VAL A 149 41.91 -16.63 -12.03
C VAL A 149 41.79 -15.65 -13.21
N GLU A 150 42.13 -14.38 -12.98
CA GLU A 150 42.18 -13.33 -14.02
C GLU A 150 43.16 -13.67 -15.15
#